data_AF-A0A3B6VMY7-F1
#
_entry.id   AF-A0A3B6VMY7-F1
#
_cell.length_a   1.000
_cell.length_b   1.000
_cell.length_c   1.000
_cell.angle_alpha   90.00
_cell.angle_beta   90.00
_cell.angle_gamma   90.00
#
_symmetry.space_group_name_H-M   'P 1'
#
loop_
_entity.id
_entity.type
_entity.pdbx_description
1 polymer ?
#
loop_
_entity_poly.entity_id
_entity_poly.type
_entity_poly.pdbx_seq_one_letter_code
_entity_poly.pdbx_strand_id
1 'polypeptide(L)'
;MKRNNLKNILIILSIIFFIMFSCSSTKKSLAVSSSTLTGKTYKLTNMFEEDGITISFYNTEFYGYGGANTYFGEYEVRRGNILLIKNIEVTKISEDEETLKKERRLHQIFE
;
A
#
# COMPACT_ATOMS: atom_id res chain seq x y z
N MET A 1 -43.47 -23.60 27.90
CA MET A 1 -42.90 -23.73 26.53
C MET A 1 -42.52 -25.19 26.28
N LYS A 2 -42.99 -25.85 25.19
CA LYS A 2 -42.70 -27.28 24.94
C LYS A 2 -41.18 -27.50 24.84
N ARG A 3 -40.65 -28.58 25.43
CA ARG A 3 -39.20 -28.95 25.45
C ARG A 3 -38.53 -28.88 24.07
N ASN A 4 -39.26 -29.19 23.00
CA ASN A 4 -38.76 -29.15 21.64
C ASN A 4 -38.53 -27.72 21.14
N ASN A 5 -39.33 -26.74 21.60
CA ASN A 5 -39.16 -25.33 21.24
C ASN A 5 -37.91 -24.74 21.93
N LEU A 6 -37.58 -25.19 23.15
CA LEU A 6 -36.37 -24.74 23.85
C LEU A 6 -35.09 -25.27 23.18
N LYS A 7 -35.11 -26.52 22.71
CA LYS A 7 -33.99 -27.11 21.93
C LYS A 7 -33.77 -26.38 20.61
N ASN A 8 -34.85 -26.06 19.89
CA ASN A 8 -34.75 -25.33 18.62
C ASN A 8 -34.21 -23.92 18.81
N ILE A 9 -34.61 -23.23 19.88
CA ILE A 9 -34.06 -21.91 20.23
C ILE A 9 -32.56 -21.99 20.58
N LEU A 10 -32.14 -23.03 21.32
CA LEU A 10 -30.72 -23.24 21.64
C LEU A 10 -29.86 -23.50 20.40
N ILE A 11 -30.39 -24.23 19.41
CA ILE A 11 -29.70 -24.50 18.14
C ILE A 11 -29.56 -23.21 17.33
N ILE A 12 -30.60 -22.38 17.26
CA ILE A 12 -30.54 -21.10 16.55
C ILE A 12 -29.51 -20.16 17.20
N LEU A 13 -29.47 -20.13 18.53
CA LEU A 13 -28.52 -19.29 19.27
C LEU A 13 -27.06 -19.72 19.06
N SER A 14 -26.80 -21.02 18.93
CA SER A 14 -25.43 -21.50 18.66
C SER A 14 -24.96 -21.13 17.24
N ILE A 15 -25.85 -21.21 16.24
CA ILE A 15 -25.55 -20.82 14.87
C ILE A 15 -25.19 -19.32 14.79
N ILE A 16 -25.95 -18.47 15.49
CA ILE A 16 -25.70 -17.02 15.55
C ILE A 16 -24.34 -16.73 16.21
N PHE A 17 -23.97 -17.47 17.26
CA PHE A 17 -22.69 -17.30 17.94
C PHE A 17 -21.48 -17.65 17.03
N PHE A 18 -21.62 -18.68 16.19
CA PHE A 18 -20.57 -19.06 15.23
C PHE A 18 -20.33 -18.00 14.14
N ILE A 19 -21.34 -17.22 13.76
CA ILE A 19 -21.22 -16.20 12.70
C ILE A 19 -20.39 -14.99 13.18
N MET A 20 -20.38 -14.70 14.49
CA MET A 20 -19.74 -13.51 15.06
C MET A 20 -18.20 -13.59 15.18
N PHE A 21 -17.59 -14.76 15.00
CA PHE A 21 -16.13 -14.95 15.12
C PHE A 21 -15.36 -14.98 13.79
N SER A 22 -16.04 -14.79 12.65
CA SER A 22 -15.42 -15.04 11.33
C SER A 22 -14.63 -13.84 10.76
N CYS A 23 -14.67 -12.66 11.39
CA CYS A 23 -13.91 -11.51 10.89
C CYS A 23 -12.50 -11.46 11.52
N SER A 24 -11.57 -12.25 10.96
CA SER A 24 -10.15 -12.14 11.27
C SER A 24 -9.45 -11.25 10.25
N SER A 25 -9.13 -10.01 10.64
CA SER A 25 -8.29 -9.11 9.84
C SER A 25 -6.84 -9.59 9.90
N THR A 26 -6.43 -10.43 8.95
CA THR A 26 -5.04 -10.87 8.86
C THR A 26 -4.20 -9.74 8.26
N LYS A 27 -3.32 -9.12 9.06
CA LYS A 27 -2.33 -8.18 8.52
C LYS A 27 -1.38 -8.97 7.60
N LYS A 28 -1.51 -8.80 6.28
CA LYS A 28 -0.64 -9.43 5.31
C LYS A 28 0.75 -8.77 5.38
N SER A 29 1.66 -9.36 6.14
CA SER A 29 3.06 -8.98 6.11
C SER A 29 3.64 -9.42 4.77
N LEU A 30 4.01 -8.46 3.92
CA LEU A 30 4.76 -8.74 2.70
C LEU A 30 6.23 -8.91 3.12
N ALA A 31 6.81 -10.08 2.84
CA ALA A 31 8.27 -10.21 2.84
C ALA A 31 8.79 -9.44 1.63
N VAL A 32 9.59 -8.40 1.86
CA VAL A 32 10.13 -7.53 0.81
C VAL A 32 11.56 -7.96 0.52
N SER A 33 11.82 -8.29 -0.73
CA SER A 33 13.15 -8.56 -1.30
C SER A 33 13.26 -7.93 -2.69
N SER A 34 14.48 -7.71 -3.18
CA SER A 34 14.68 -7.20 -4.55
C SER A 34 14.01 -8.08 -5.61
N SER A 35 14.04 -9.42 -5.43
CA SER A 35 13.38 -10.36 -6.34
C SER A 35 11.85 -10.29 -6.29
N THR A 36 11.26 -9.90 -5.16
CA THR A 36 9.80 -9.71 -5.07
C THR A 36 9.34 -8.35 -5.61
N LEU A 37 10.22 -7.35 -5.64
CA LEU A 37 9.90 -6.00 -6.11
C LEU A 37 10.16 -5.82 -7.61
N THR A 38 11.24 -6.41 -8.14
CA THR A 38 11.66 -6.19 -9.52
C THR A 38 10.56 -6.56 -10.52
N GLY A 39 10.34 -5.69 -11.50
CA GLY A 39 9.28 -5.83 -12.52
C GLY A 39 7.87 -5.52 -12.01
N LYS A 40 7.70 -4.92 -10.82
CA LYS A 40 6.39 -4.54 -10.27
C LYS A 40 6.24 -3.04 -10.18
N THR A 41 4.99 -2.59 -10.37
CA THR A 41 4.53 -1.22 -10.17
C THR A 41 3.48 -1.19 -9.08
N TYR A 42 3.59 -0.19 -8.20
CA TYR A 42 2.68 0.05 -7.08
C TYR A 42 2.09 1.45 -7.22
N LYS A 43 0.82 1.59 -6.85
CA LYS A 43 0.11 2.87 -6.80
C LYS A 43 -0.05 3.31 -5.35
N LEU A 44 0.19 4.59 -5.06
CA LEU A 44 -0.12 5.17 -3.76
C LEU A 44 -1.63 5.36 -3.64
N THR A 45 -2.25 4.79 -2.61
CA THR A 45 -3.72 4.79 -2.44
C THR A 45 -4.20 5.47 -1.16
N ASN A 46 -3.32 5.98 -0.29
CA ASN A 46 -3.74 6.64 0.95
C ASN A 46 -3.72 8.17 0.87
N MET A 47 -2.63 8.71 0.32
CA MET A 47 -2.39 10.13 0.09
C MET A 47 -2.37 10.32 -1.42
N PHE A 48 -3.02 11.38 -1.90
CA PHE A 48 -3.00 11.71 -3.33
C PHE A 48 -3.55 10.60 -4.24
N GLU A 49 -4.55 9.85 -3.78
CA GLU A 49 -5.10 8.69 -4.53
C GLU A 49 -5.57 9.07 -5.94
N GLU A 50 -6.18 10.25 -6.07
CA GLU A 50 -6.68 10.81 -7.33
C GLU A 50 -5.55 11.25 -8.27
N ASP A 51 -4.34 11.51 -7.75
CA ASP A 51 -3.22 12.01 -8.53
C ASP A 51 -2.44 10.86 -9.21
N GLY A 52 -2.85 9.60 -8.99
CA GLY A 52 -2.32 8.44 -9.71
C GLY A 52 -0.83 8.17 -9.47
N ILE A 53 -0.30 8.59 -8.32
CA ILE A 53 1.13 8.46 -7.99
C ILE A 53 1.56 6.99 -8.02
N THR A 54 2.65 6.69 -8.71
CA THR A 54 3.17 5.32 -8.86
C THR A 54 4.66 5.22 -8.55
N ILE A 55 5.10 4.03 -8.12
CA ILE A 55 6.50 3.62 -8.04
C ILE A 55 6.69 2.23 -8.64
N SER A 56 7.67 2.10 -9.52
CA SER A 56 8.04 0.86 -10.21
C SER A 56 9.47 0.49 -9.87
N PHE A 57 9.74 -0.79 -9.65
CA PHE A 57 11.07 -1.28 -9.29
C PHE A 57 11.65 -2.15 -10.40
N TYR A 58 12.91 -1.91 -10.77
CA TYR A 58 13.62 -2.71 -11.75
C TYR A 58 15.10 -2.85 -11.35
N ASN A 59 15.54 -4.09 -11.12
CA ASN A 59 16.88 -4.42 -10.64
C ASN A 59 17.25 -3.68 -9.33
N THR A 60 18.06 -2.63 -9.41
CA THR A 60 18.49 -1.77 -8.30
C THR A 60 17.95 -0.35 -8.41
N GLU A 61 17.07 -0.10 -9.38
CA GLU A 61 16.53 1.21 -9.71
C GLU A 61 15.03 1.25 -9.46
N PHE A 62 14.51 2.45 -9.26
CA PHE A 62 13.09 2.71 -9.25
C PHE A 62 12.73 3.91 -10.13
N TYR A 63 11.51 3.87 -10.65
CA TYR A 63 10.93 4.92 -11.50
C TYR A 63 9.50 5.15 -11.05
N GLY A 64 9.11 6.41 -10.90
CA GLY A 64 7.79 6.77 -10.41
C GLY A 64 7.21 8.00 -11.10
N TYR A 65 5.89 8.09 -11.02
CA TYR A 65 5.12 9.25 -11.45
C TYR A 65 4.63 9.99 -10.21
N GLY A 66 5.01 11.25 -10.06
CA GLY A 66 4.73 12.09 -8.88
C GLY A 66 3.51 13.00 -9.01
N GLY A 67 2.73 12.87 -10.09
CA GLY A 67 1.55 13.70 -10.37
C GLY A 67 1.80 14.84 -11.38
N ALA A 68 3.00 15.42 -11.41
CA ALA A 68 3.43 16.35 -12.47
C ALA A 68 4.68 15.81 -13.16
N ASN A 69 5.72 15.56 -12.36
CA ASN A 69 6.99 15.07 -12.85
C ASN A 69 7.17 13.58 -12.58
N THR A 70 8.11 13.00 -13.32
CA THR A 70 8.64 11.68 -13.01
C THR A 70 9.82 11.79 -12.06
N TYR A 71 9.94 10.82 -11.18
CA TYR A 71 11.03 10.72 -10.21
C TYR A 71 11.68 9.34 -10.33
N PHE A 72 12.99 9.26 -10.12
CA PHE A 72 13.73 8.01 -10.30
C PHE A 72 15.00 8.01 -9.44
N GLY A 73 15.60 6.84 -9.27
CA GLY A 73 16.83 6.70 -8.51
C GLY A 73 17.13 5.25 -8.20
N GLU A 74 17.89 5.03 -7.14
CA GLU A 74 18.32 3.69 -6.71
C GLU A 74 17.62 3.27 -5.42
N TYR A 75 17.45 1.96 -5.24
CA TYR A 75 16.93 1.41 -4.00
C TYR A 75 17.74 0.20 -3.52
N GLU A 76 17.71 -0.03 -2.20
CA GLU A 76 18.29 -1.20 -1.58
C GLU A 76 17.36 -1.76 -0.51
N VAL A 77 17.10 -3.07 -0.57
CA VAL A 77 16.33 -3.75 0.47
C VAL A 77 17.27 -4.19 1.59
N ARG A 78 17.05 -3.68 2.80
CA ARG A 78 17.79 -4.02 4.01
C ARG A 78 17.01 -5.04 4.86
N ARG A 79 17.66 -5.56 5.91
CA ARG A 79 17.01 -6.45 6.88
C ARG A 79 15.76 -5.78 7.47
N GLY A 80 14.72 -6.57 7.70
CA GLY A 80 13.46 -6.08 8.27
C GLY A 80 12.51 -5.43 7.26
N ASN A 81 12.62 -5.76 5.96
CA ASN A 81 11.78 -5.19 4.89
C ASN A 81 11.91 -3.66 4.74
N ILE A 82 13.07 -3.11 5.10
CA ILE A 82 13.34 -1.68 5.00
C ILE A 82 13.84 -1.38 3.59
N LEU A 83 13.17 -0.46 2.90
CA LEU A 83 13.59 0.05 1.60
C LEU A 83 14.40 1.33 1.82
N LEU A 84 15.69 1.29 1.47
CA LEU A 84 16.55 2.48 1.47
C LEU A 84 16.56 3.07 0.06
N ILE A 85 16.08 4.32 -0.06
CA ILE A 85 16.08 5.08 -1.31
C ILE A 85 17.36 5.93 -1.39
N LYS A 86 17.96 6.01 -2.58
CA LYS A 86 19.21 6.74 -2.84
C LYS A 86 19.14 7.46 -4.18
N ASN A 87 19.97 8.49 -4.35
CA ASN A 87 20.21 9.18 -5.63
C ASN A 87 18.90 9.56 -6.34
N ILE A 88 17.99 10.24 -5.62
CA ILE A 88 16.69 10.63 -6.18
C ILE A 88 16.88 11.80 -7.14
N GLU A 89 16.38 11.63 -8.35
CA GLU A 89 16.30 12.67 -9.37
C GLU A 89 14.85 12.86 -9.81
N VAL A 90 14.55 14.05 -10.33
CA VAL A 90 13.24 14.40 -10.88
C VAL A 90 13.37 15.07 -12.23
N THR A 91 12.44 14.75 -13.13
CA THR A 91 12.23 15.60 -14.30
C THR A 91 11.58 16.91 -13.85
N LYS A 92 11.82 18.01 -14.57
CA LYS A 92 11.17 19.30 -14.27
C LYS A 92 10.41 19.74 -15.51
N ILE A 93 9.19 19.24 -15.65
CA ILE A 93 8.37 19.38 -16.86
C ILE A 93 7.17 20.30 -16.61
N SER A 94 6.57 20.26 -15.41
CA SER A 94 5.40 21.10 -15.09
C SER A 94 5.78 22.45 -14.49
N GLU A 95 5.19 23.53 -15.02
CA GLU A 95 5.25 24.89 -14.47
C GLU A 95 4.02 25.23 -13.61
N ASP A 96 3.02 24.34 -13.52
CA ASP A 96 1.79 24.57 -12.77
C ASP A 96 2.04 24.52 -11.24
N GLU A 97 1.78 25.63 -10.55
CA GLU A 97 2.08 25.78 -9.12
C GLU A 97 1.30 24.82 -8.23
N GLU A 98 0.04 24.51 -8.56
CA GLU A 98 -0.80 23.64 -7.74
C GLU A 98 -0.26 22.20 -7.79
N THR A 99 0.07 21.72 -8.98
CA THR A 99 0.63 20.39 -9.20
C THR A 99 2.02 20.28 -8.57
N LEU A 100 2.87 21.30 -8.70
CA LEU A 100 4.18 21.34 -8.03
C LEU A 100 4.09 21.39 -6.50
N LYS A 101 3.04 22.00 -5.93
CA LYS A 101 2.83 22.03 -4.47
C LYS A 101 2.53 20.65 -3.91
N LYS A 102 1.78 19.83 -4.64
CA LYS A 102 1.51 18.43 -4.27
C LYS A 102 2.78 17.59 -4.39
N GLU A 103 3.51 17.74 -5.48
CA GLU A 103 4.78 17.02 -5.69
C GLU A 103 5.83 17.34 -4.61
N ARG A 104 5.96 18.60 -4.19
CA ARG A 104 6.83 18.97 -3.05
C ARG A 104 6.50 18.22 -1.76
N ARG A 105 5.22 17.88 -1.51
CA ARG A 105 4.82 17.08 -0.35
C ARG A 105 5.19 15.60 -0.53
N LEU A 106 5.12 15.08 -1.74
CA LEU A 106 5.60 13.74 -2.05
C LEU A 106 7.11 13.61 -1.77
N HIS A 107 7.91 14.62 -2.14
CA HIS A 107 9.35 14.63 -1.87
C HIS A 107 9.70 14.52 -0.38
N GLN A 108 8.92 15.14 0.50
CA GLN A 108 9.12 15.06 1.95
C GLN A 108 8.89 13.66 2.53
N ILE A 109 8.26 12.73 1.79
CA ILE A 109 8.07 11.34 2.24
C ILE A 109 9.35 10.51 2.04
N PHE A 110 10.21 10.93 1.11
CA PHE A 110 11.44 10.21 0.76
C PHE A 110 12.69 10.69 1.54
N GLU A 111 12.60 11.80 2.25
CA GLU A 111 13.62 12.34 3.19
C GLU A 111 13.42 11.79 4.61
#